data_AF-A0A317RDW8-F1
#
_entry.id   AF-A0A317RDW8-F1
#
_cell.length_a   1.000
_cell.length_b   1.000
_cell.length_c   1.000
_cell.angle_alpha   90.00
_cell.angle_beta   90.00
_cell.angle_gamma   90.00
#
_symmetry.space_group_name_H-M   'P 1'
#
loop_
_entity.id
_entity.type
_entity.pdbx_description
1 polymer ?
#
loop_
_entity_poly.entity_id
_entity_poly.type
_entity_poly.pdbx_seq_one_letter_code
_entity_poly.pdbx_strand_id
1 'polypeptide(L)'
;MPESLPLSLLVAWVLYFGFLNTHQRHSSRFQGASQAFNAALNLSVILGVLAGLALLVYYFIRVAWYWPFLLFVAGSVIAGLLFGVLDRKVSQPALSLLGFLAWPAAAIWAFLIIRGLSG
;
A
#
# COMPACT_ATOMS: atom_id res chain seq x y z
N MET A 1 7.18 9.94 22.61
CA MET A 1 6.24 9.63 21.51
C MET A 1 6.46 10.66 20.41
N PRO A 2 6.56 10.25 19.13
CA PRO A 2 6.83 11.18 18.04
C PRO A 2 5.76 12.27 17.98
N GLU A 3 6.21 13.53 17.90
CA GLU A 3 5.34 14.72 17.84
C GLU A 3 4.65 14.87 16.47
N SER A 4 5.18 14.18 15.44
CA SER A 4 4.67 14.24 14.07
C SER A 4 4.79 12.90 13.35
N LEU A 5 3.95 12.72 12.32
CA LEU A 5 4.06 11.60 11.39
C LEU A 5 5.33 11.75 10.55
N PRO A 6 6.25 10.77 10.55
CA PRO A 6 7.40 10.81 9.67
C PRO A 6 6.96 10.88 8.21
N LEU A 7 7.44 11.89 7.47
CA LEU A 7 7.09 12.05 6.05
C LEU A 7 7.49 10.81 5.23
N SER A 8 8.61 10.18 5.56
CA SER A 8 9.05 8.93 4.94
C SER A 8 8.05 7.78 5.14
N LEU A 9 7.39 7.71 6.32
CA LEU A 9 6.36 6.72 6.59
C LEU A 9 5.13 6.98 5.71
N LEU A 10 4.72 8.24 5.59
CA LEU A 10 3.62 8.61 4.71
C LEU A 10 3.92 8.24 3.24
N VAL A 11 5.13 8.53 2.75
CA VAL A 11 5.56 8.18 1.39
C VAL A 11 5.55 6.67 1.18
N ALA A 12 6.14 5.90 2.11
CA ALA A 12 6.12 4.44 2.06
C ALA A 12 4.68 3.91 2.02
N TRP A 13 3.78 4.49 2.82
CA TRP A 13 2.38 4.12 2.89
C TRP A 13 1.60 4.45 1.61
N VAL A 14 1.87 5.61 1.01
CA VAL A 14 1.28 6.03 -0.27
C VAL A 14 1.71 5.09 -1.40
N LEU A 15 2.99 4.71 -1.45
CA LEU A 15 3.48 3.76 -2.44
C LEU A 15 2.83 2.37 -2.24
N TYR A 16 2.83 1.89 -1.00
CA TYR A 16 2.22 0.63 -0.62
C TYR A 16 0.73 0.56 -1.05
N PHE A 17 -0.09 1.54 -0.62
CA PHE A 17 -1.50 1.60 -1.02
C PHE A 17 -1.67 1.80 -2.52
N GLY A 18 -0.79 2.58 -3.14
CA GLY A 18 -0.84 2.86 -4.57
C GLY A 18 -0.73 1.60 -5.41
N PHE A 19 0.31 0.81 -5.16
CA PHE A 19 0.54 -0.45 -5.86
C PHE A 19 -0.52 -1.51 -5.54
N LEU A 20 -0.97 -1.60 -4.28
CA LEU A 20 -2.02 -2.54 -3.91
C LEU A 20 -3.35 -2.20 -4.59
N ASN A 21 -3.70 -0.91 -4.63
CA ASN A 21 -4.89 -0.44 -5.34
C ASN A 21 -4.77 -0.64 -6.84
N THR A 22 -3.57 -0.61 -7.43
CA THR A 22 -3.38 -0.99 -8.84
C THR A 22 -3.78 -2.45 -9.08
N HIS A 23 -3.39 -3.39 -8.21
CA HIS A 23 -3.83 -4.79 -8.33
C HIS A 23 -5.34 -4.93 -8.20
N GLN A 24 -5.95 -4.23 -7.25
CA GLN A 24 -7.40 -4.22 -7.08
C GLN A 24 -8.12 -3.66 -8.32
N ARG A 25 -7.65 -2.53 -8.87
CA ARG A 25 -8.23 -1.91 -10.07
C ARG A 25 -8.04 -2.79 -11.30
N HIS A 26 -6.87 -3.39 -11.50
CA HIS A 26 -6.64 -4.31 -12.60
C HIS A 26 -7.54 -5.56 -12.51
N SER A 27 -7.67 -6.15 -11.31
CA SER A 27 -8.57 -7.29 -11.12
C SER A 27 -10.04 -6.92 -11.40
N SER A 28 -10.50 -5.74 -10.95
CA SER A 28 -11.87 -5.29 -11.19
C SER A 28 -12.21 -5.02 -12.67
N ARG A 29 -11.19 -4.75 -13.51
CA ARG A 29 -11.33 -4.50 -14.94
C ARG A 29 -10.89 -5.69 -15.80
N PHE A 30 -10.67 -6.84 -15.18
CA PHE A 30 -10.07 -7.99 -15.84
C PHE A 30 -11.03 -8.56 -16.89
N GLN A 31 -10.63 -8.56 -18.17
CA GLN A 31 -11.46 -9.02 -19.29
C GLN A 31 -11.25 -10.51 -19.63
N GLY A 32 -10.77 -11.32 -18.68
CA GLY A 32 -10.69 -12.78 -18.83
C GLY A 32 -9.48 -13.31 -19.59
N ALA A 33 -8.46 -12.50 -19.89
CA ALA A 33 -7.29 -12.93 -20.67
C ALA A 33 -6.47 -14.08 -20.02
N SER A 34 -6.43 -14.15 -18.68
CA SER A 34 -5.74 -15.21 -17.92
C SER A 34 -6.29 -15.33 -16.50
N GLN A 35 -7.04 -16.40 -16.22
CA GLN A 35 -7.60 -16.63 -14.89
C GLN A 35 -6.51 -16.77 -13.81
N ALA A 36 -5.38 -17.39 -14.15
CA ALA A 36 -4.24 -17.54 -13.24
C ALA A 36 -3.67 -16.16 -12.83
N PHE A 37 -3.58 -15.22 -13.78
CA PHE A 37 -3.10 -13.88 -13.47
C PHE A 37 -4.09 -13.10 -12.58
N ASN A 38 -5.40 -13.22 -12.83
CA ASN A 38 -6.41 -12.61 -11.97
C ASN A 38 -6.39 -13.20 -10.55
N ALA A 39 -6.18 -14.52 -10.41
CA ALA A 39 -6.01 -15.16 -9.12
C ALA A 39 -4.77 -14.62 -8.38
N ALA A 40 -3.64 -14.44 -9.08
CA ALA A 40 -2.43 -13.86 -8.51
C ALA A 40 -2.64 -12.41 -8.04
N LEU A 41 -3.35 -11.58 -8.81
CA LEU A 41 -3.72 -10.22 -8.41
C LEU A 41 -4.55 -10.21 -7.13
N ASN A 42 -5.60 -11.04 -7.07
CA ASN A 42 -6.46 -11.13 -5.89
C ASN A 42 -5.71 -11.64 -4.65
N LEU A 43 -4.87 -12.66 -4.82
CA LEU A 43 -4.03 -13.17 -3.74
C LEU A 43 -3.07 -12.09 -3.23
N SER A 44 -2.46 -11.33 -4.14
CA SER A 44 -1.60 -10.20 -3.81
C SER A 44 -2.35 -9.12 -3.04
N VAL A 45 -3.59 -8.78 -3.43
CA VAL A 45 -4.45 -7.85 -2.69
C VAL A 45 -4.74 -8.37 -1.28
N ILE A 46 -5.11 -9.64 -1.13
CA ILE A 46 -5.40 -10.25 0.18
C ILE A 46 -4.17 -10.19 1.09
N LEU A 47 -3.01 -10.66 0.60
CA LEU A 47 -1.76 -10.65 1.35
C LEU A 47 -1.34 -9.22 1.70
N GLY A 48 -1.50 -8.29 0.76
CA GLY A 48 -1.27 -6.88 1.00
C GLY A 48 -2.16 -6.38 2.14
N VAL A 49 -3.48 -6.53 2.08
CA VAL A 49 -4.40 -6.08 3.14
C VAL A 49 -4.01 -6.65 4.50
N LEU A 50 -3.69 -7.95 4.58
CA LEU A 50 -3.21 -8.56 5.83
C LEU A 50 -1.93 -7.91 6.35
N ALA A 51 -0.95 -7.66 5.47
CA ALA A 51 0.28 -6.95 5.83
C ALA A 51 -0.01 -5.50 6.28
N GLY A 52 -0.93 -4.79 5.61
CA GLY A 52 -1.32 -3.43 5.96
C GLY A 52 -1.97 -3.35 7.33
N LEU A 53 -2.89 -4.29 7.63
CA LEU A 53 -3.51 -4.40 8.96
C LEU A 53 -2.45 -4.71 10.04
N ALA A 54 -1.55 -5.65 9.78
CA ALA A 54 -0.46 -5.97 10.71
C ALA A 54 0.45 -4.77 10.97
N LEU A 55 0.80 -4.00 9.94
CA LEU A 55 1.60 -2.78 10.06
C LEU A 55 0.87 -1.67 10.83
N LEU A 56 -0.44 -1.50 10.63
CA LEU A 56 -1.25 -0.54 11.39
C LEU A 56 -1.31 -0.92 12.87
N VAL A 57 -1.53 -2.19 13.19
CA VAL A 57 -1.50 -2.69 14.58
C VAL A 57 -0.11 -2.48 15.18
N TYR A 58 0.96 -2.81 14.43
CA TYR A 58 2.34 -2.61 14.89
C TYR A 58 2.68 -1.13 15.11
N TYR A 59 2.14 -0.24 14.28
CA TYR A 59 2.28 1.19 14.45
C TYR A 59 1.48 1.69 15.66
N PHE A 60 0.24 1.23 15.82
CA PHE A 60 -0.66 1.61 16.91
C PHE A 60 -0.04 1.38 18.29
N ILE A 61 0.68 0.27 18.50
CA ILE A 61 1.34 -0.02 19.78
C ILE A 61 2.61 0.81 20.05
N ARG A 62 3.06 1.64 19.09
CA ARG A 62 4.30 2.44 19.17
C ARG A 62 4.05 3.94 19.32
N VAL A 63 2.87 4.43 18.95
CA VAL A 63 2.55 5.86 18.89
C VAL A 63 1.19 6.17 19.50
N ALA A 64 0.79 7.44 19.51
CA ALA A 64 -0.55 7.83 19.92
C ALA A 64 -1.63 7.16 19.05
N TRP A 65 -2.76 6.80 19.68
CA TRP A 65 -3.83 5.97 19.10
C TRP A 65 -4.41 6.50 17.77
N TYR A 66 -4.37 7.82 17.54
CA TYR A 66 -4.95 8.45 16.34
C TYR A 66 -4.03 8.41 15.11
N TRP A 67 -2.71 8.25 15.29
CA TRP A 67 -1.75 8.31 14.17
C TRP A 67 -1.95 7.21 13.11
N PRO A 68 -2.23 5.94 13.47
CA PRO A 68 -2.52 4.91 12.47
C PRO A 68 -3.75 5.23 11.62
N PHE A 69 -4.78 5.83 12.21
CA PHE A 69 -5.97 6.25 11.45
C PHE A 69 -5.65 7.39 10.49
N LEU A 70 -4.89 8.40 10.93
CA LEU A 70 -4.44 9.48 10.06
C LEU A 70 -3.57 8.96 8.90
N LEU A 71 -2.63 8.06 9.20
CA LEU A 71 -1.78 7.44 8.18
C LEU A 71 -2.61 6.65 7.17
N PHE A 72 -3.58 5.86 7.64
CA PHE A 72 -4.50 5.10 6.79
C PHE A 72 -5.30 6.03 5.87
N VAL A 73 -5.96 7.04 6.41
CA VAL A 73 -6.81 7.97 5.63
C VAL A 73 -5.96 8.77 4.65
N ALA A 74 -4.89 9.42 5.13
CA ALA A 74 -4.04 10.26 4.28
C ALA A 74 -3.38 9.44 3.17
N GLY A 75 -2.79 8.29 3.50
CA GLY A 75 -2.15 7.46 2.50
C GLY A 75 -3.13 6.86 1.51
N SER A 76 -4.31 6.41 1.93
CA SER A 76 -5.33 5.87 1.02
C SER A 76 -5.85 6.92 0.05
N VAL A 77 -6.14 8.14 0.53
CA VAL A 77 -6.61 9.25 -0.31
C VAL A 77 -5.53 9.69 -1.30
N ILE A 78 -4.32 9.96 -0.81
CA ILE A 78 -3.20 10.42 -1.64
C ILE A 78 -2.84 9.35 -2.68
N ALA A 79 -2.72 8.08 -2.27
CA ALA A 79 -2.43 6.98 -3.17
C ALA A 79 -3.52 6.79 -4.22
N GLY A 80 -4.79 6.84 -3.81
CA GLY A 80 -5.93 6.73 -4.72
C GLY A 80 -5.93 7.80 -5.82
N LEU A 81 -5.64 9.05 -5.45
CA LEU A 81 -5.53 10.16 -6.40
C LEU A 81 -4.32 10.00 -7.33
N LEU A 82 -3.12 9.77 -6.77
CA LEU A 82 -1.89 9.70 -7.56
C LEU A 82 -1.89 8.50 -8.51
N PHE A 83 -2.19 7.30 -8.00
CA PHE A 83 -2.18 6.10 -8.81
C PHE A 83 -3.41 6.02 -9.72
N GLY A 84 -4.53 6.64 -9.35
CA GLY A 84 -5.68 6.80 -10.25
C GLY A 84 -5.36 7.65 -11.49
N VAL A 85 -4.50 8.67 -11.35
CA VAL A 85 -3.97 9.44 -12.50
C VAL A 85 -2.92 8.63 -13.25
N LEU A 86 -2.02 7.92 -12.53
CA LEU A 86 -0.96 7.12 -13.15
C LEU A 86 -1.51 6.00 -14.03
N ASP A 87 -2.59 5.34 -13.60
CA ASP A 87 -3.31 4.32 -14.36
C ASP A 87 -3.82 4.81 -15.73
N ARG A 88 -3.99 6.13 -15.91
CA ARG A 88 -4.39 6.70 -17.21
C ARG A 88 -3.20 6.89 -18.16
N LYS A 89 -1.97 6.96 -17.61
CA LYS A 89 -0.74 7.25 -18.37
C LYS A 89 0.09 6.00 -18.65
N VAL A 90 0.04 5.01 -17.76
CA VAL A 90 0.84 3.78 -17.84
C VAL A 90 -0.10 2.59 -18.03
N SER A 91 0.34 1.60 -18.80
CA SER A 91 -0.46 0.39 -19.02
C SER A 91 -0.70 -0.36 -17.70
N GLN A 92 -1.95 -0.75 -17.46
CA GLN A 92 -2.35 -1.49 -16.26
C GLN A 92 -1.53 -2.77 -16.02
N PRO A 93 -1.19 -3.57 -17.06
CA PRO A 93 -0.33 -4.74 -16.88
C PRO A 93 1.08 -4.39 -16.37
N ALA A 94 1.72 -3.35 -16.92
CA ALA A 94 3.06 -2.96 -16.49
C ALA A 94 3.06 -2.48 -15.03
N LEU A 95 2.11 -1.61 -14.66
CA LEU A 95 1.98 -1.16 -13.27
C LEU A 95 1.69 -2.31 -12.31
N SER A 96 0.91 -3.30 -12.74
CA SER A 96 0.57 -4.46 -11.90
C SER A 96 1.76 -5.39 -11.70
N LEU A 97 2.55 -5.63 -12.75
CA LEU A 97 3.79 -6.41 -12.65
C LEU A 97 4.79 -5.75 -11.70
N LEU A 98 4.98 -4.43 -11.83
CA LEU A 98 5.78 -3.66 -10.89
C LEU A 98 5.20 -3.74 -9.47
N GLY A 99 3.87 -3.67 -9.34
CA GLY A 99 3.18 -3.74 -8.06
C GLY A 99 3.51 -4.99 -7.25
N PHE A 100 3.70 -6.16 -7.88
CA PHE A 100 4.05 -7.40 -7.17
C PHE A 100 5.36 -7.31 -6.40
N LEU A 101 6.31 -6.48 -6.83
CA LEU A 101 7.58 -6.25 -6.14
C LEU A 101 7.56 -4.97 -5.31
N ALA A 102 6.84 -3.96 -5.78
CA ALA A 102 6.88 -2.63 -5.20
C ALA A 102 6.03 -2.51 -3.92
N TRP A 103 4.86 -3.16 -3.83
CA TRP A 103 4.08 -3.10 -2.58
C TRP A 103 4.78 -3.83 -1.42
N PRO A 104 5.41 -5.02 -1.59
CA PRO A 104 6.14 -5.66 -0.50
C PRO A 104 7.36 -4.85 -0.07
N ALA A 105 8.10 -4.27 -1.04
CA ALA A 105 9.24 -3.41 -0.73
C ALA A 105 8.80 -2.17 0.08
N ALA A 106 7.69 -1.53 -0.30
CA ALA A 106 7.12 -0.41 0.43
C ALA A 106 6.63 -0.82 1.84
N ALA A 107 6.05 -2.01 1.99
CA ALA A 107 5.64 -2.56 3.28
C ALA A 107 6.84 -2.81 4.21
N ILE A 108 7.92 -3.40 3.68
CA ILE A 108 9.17 -3.61 4.41
C ILE A 108 9.78 -2.27 4.82
N TRP A 109 9.77 -1.28 3.93
CA TRP A 109 10.27 0.05 4.25
C TRP A 109 9.47 0.71 5.37
N ALA A 110 8.13 0.66 5.30
CA ALA A 110 7.25 1.14 6.36
C ALA A 110 7.53 0.42 7.69
N PHE A 111 7.69 -0.91 7.68
CA PHE A 111 8.06 -1.69 8.86
C PHE A 111 9.36 -1.20 9.49
N LEU A 112 10.41 -0.98 8.69
CA LEU A 112 11.71 -0.50 9.17
C LEU A 112 11.59 0.88 9.81
N ILE A 113 10.79 1.77 9.23
CA ILE A 113 10.54 3.10 9.81
C ILE A 113 9.80 2.95 11.16
N ILE A 114 8.69 2.20 11.20
CA ILE A 114 7.89 2.03 12.42
C ILE A 114 8.73 1.39 13.53
N ARG A 115 9.56 0.40 13.20
CA ARG A 115 10.49 -0.24 14.14
C ARG A 115 11.45 0.80 14.77
N GLY A 116 11.92 1.75 13.98
CA GLY A 116 12.80 2.84 14.41
C GLY A 116 12.13 3.92 15.27
N LEU A 117 10.80 3.96 15.36
CA LEU A 117 10.07 4.91 16.23
C LEU A 117 10.15 4.56 17.72
N SER A 118 10.87 3.50 18.05
CA SER A 118 11.15 3.06 19.42
C SER A 118 12.31 3.88 20.00
N GLY A 119 12.00 5.11 20.40
CA GLY A 119 12.86 6.04 21.14
C GLY A 119 12.02 6.84 22.12
#